data_AF-A0A2N5BQA8-F1
#
_entry.id   AF-A0A2N5BQA8-F1
#
_cell.length_a   1.000
_cell.length_b   1.000
_cell.length_c   1.000
_cell.angle_alpha   90.00
_cell.angle_beta   90.00
_cell.angle_gamma   90.00
#
_symmetry.space_group_name_H-M   'P 1'
#
loop_
_entity.id
_entity.type
_entity.pdbx_description
1 polymer ?
#
loop_
_entity_poly.entity_id
_entity_poly.type
_entity_poly.pdbx_seq_one_letter_code
_entity_poly.pdbx_strand_id
1 'polypeptide(L)'
;MNNQITLATRNGIRSVELFSTFESSIAGETFSFAIHRHLSCNTHVKVSDLETGMGITEIPIAGLPQIQSSHLVSQAKAALTVLIETRGAEAVAQVLKNNRLSAQVLNERTVH
;
A
#
# COMPACT_ATOMS: atom_id res chain seq x y z
N MET A 1 -18.29 5.84 -8.79
CA MET A 1 -17.71 6.78 -7.81
C MET A 1 -16.20 6.60 -7.86
N ASN A 2 -15.42 7.67 -8.05
CA ASN A 2 -13.96 7.55 -8.10
C ASN A 2 -13.43 7.52 -6.67
N ASN A 3 -13.02 6.34 -6.21
CA ASN A 3 -12.40 6.20 -4.89
C ASN A 3 -11.04 6.91 -4.89
N GLN A 4 -10.72 7.61 -3.80
CA GLN A 4 -9.45 8.31 -3.64
C GLN A 4 -8.82 7.99 -2.29
N ILE A 5 -7.49 8.02 -2.25
CA ILE A 5 -6.69 7.93 -1.03
C ILE A 5 -5.81 9.17 -0.90
N THR A 6 -5.68 9.68 0.32
CA THR A 6 -4.86 10.85 0.63
C THR A 6 -3.50 10.40 1.13
N LEU A 7 -2.44 10.84 0.45
CA LEU A 7 -1.06 10.45 0.72
C LEU A 7 -0.23 11.67 1.12
N ALA A 8 0.61 11.50 2.14
CA ALA A 8 1.67 12.44 2.44
C ALA A 8 2.81 12.28 1.42
N THR A 9 3.27 13.39 0.85
CA THR A 9 4.35 13.44 -0.13
C THR A 9 5.38 14.48 0.30
N ARG A 10 6.56 14.47 -0.32
CA ARG A 10 7.58 15.51 -0.09
C ARG A 10 7.06 16.93 -0.34
N ASN A 11 6.06 17.08 -1.23
CA ASN A 11 5.50 18.37 -1.63
C ASN A 11 4.15 18.66 -0.93
N GLY A 12 3.89 18.01 0.21
CA GLY A 12 2.63 18.13 0.95
C GLY A 12 1.67 16.97 0.71
N ILE A 13 0.40 17.19 0.96
CA ILE A 13 -0.64 16.15 0.90
C ILE A 13 -1.26 16.10 -0.51
N ARG A 14 -1.41 14.90 -1.07
CA ARG A 14 -1.99 14.67 -2.40
C ARG A 14 -3.04 13.58 -2.34
N SER A 15 -4.23 13.83 -2.90
CA SER A 15 -5.23 12.79 -3.14
C SER A 15 -4.99 12.14 -4.49
N VAL A 16 -4.97 10.81 -4.51
CA VAL A 16 -4.80 10.00 -5.73
C VAL A 16 -5.91 9.00 -5.88
N GLU A 17 -6.10 8.53 -7.10
CA GLU A 17 -7.05 7.47 -7.43
C GLU A 17 -6.69 6.16 -6.70
N LEU A 18 -7.68 5.60 -6.02
CA LEU A 18 -7.62 4.30 -5.35
C LEU A 18 -8.35 3.28 -6.22
N PHE A 19 -7.62 2.29 -6.72
CA PHE A 19 -8.17 1.27 -7.61
C PHE A 19 -8.83 0.13 -6.83
N SER A 20 -8.19 -0.33 -5.76
CA SER A 20 -8.70 -1.42 -4.92
C SER A 20 -8.00 -1.45 -3.57
N THR A 21 -8.56 -2.20 -2.63
CA THR A 21 -7.90 -2.63 -1.40
C THR A 21 -7.92 -4.15 -1.31
N PHE A 22 -7.05 -4.72 -0.48
CA PHE A 22 -7.09 -6.13 -0.11
C PHE A 22 -6.43 -6.36 1.23
N GLU A 23 -6.76 -7.46 1.88
CA GLU A 23 -6.11 -7.92 3.10
C GLU A 23 -5.19 -9.11 2.81
N SER A 24 -4.13 -9.23 3.59
CA SER A 24 -3.24 -10.39 3.59
C SER A 24 -2.73 -10.66 5.00
N SER A 25 -2.59 -11.95 5.33
CA SER A 25 -1.99 -12.36 6.61
C SER A 25 -0.51 -12.61 6.43
N ILE A 26 0.31 -11.97 7.28
CA ILE A 26 1.77 -12.09 7.26
C ILE A 26 2.22 -12.35 8.70
N ALA A 27 2.89 -13.48 8.93
CA ALA A 27 3.35 -13.90 10.26
C ALA A 27 2.24 -13.89 11.34
N GLY A 28 1.03 -14.33 10.98
CA GLY A 28 -0.12 -14.44 11.90
C GLY A 28 -0.87 -13.14 12.16
N GLU A 29 -0.48 -12.02 11.55
CA GLU A 29 -1.15 -10.73 11.66
C GLU A 29 -1.78 -10.33 10.32
N THR A 30 -2.93 -9.66 10.37
CA THR A 30 -3.62 -9.18 9.16
C THR A 30 -3.21 -7.75 8.84
N PHE A 31 -2.80 -7.53 7.60
CA PHE A 31 -2.46 -6.21 7.06
C PHE A 31 -3.42 -5.85 5.94
N SER A 32 -3.85 -4.59 5.92
CA SER A 32 -4.67 -4.01 4.86
C SER A 32 -3.80 -3.23 3.89
N PHE A 33 -3.97 -3.48 2.59
CA PHE A 33 -3.20 -2.84 1.53
C PHE A 33 -4.10 -2.07 0.57
N ALA A 34 -3.58 -0.93 0.09
CA ALA A 34 -4.19 -0.09 -0.92
C ALA A 34 -3.43 -0.22 -2.24
N ILE A 35 -4.16 -0.34 -3.34
CA ILE A 35 -3.62 -0.25 -4.70
C ILE A 35 -4.09 1.05 -5.31
N HIS A 36 -3.17 1.97 -5.55
CA HIS A 36 -3.49 3.33 -5.94
C HIS A 36 -2.55 3.86 -7.03
N ARG A 37 -2.93 4.97 -7.66
CA ARG A 37 -2.12 5.59 -8.70
C ARG A 37 -0.76 5.98 -8.15
N HIS A 38 0.28 5.69 -8.93
CA HIS A 38 1.62 6.14 -8.62
C HIS A 38 1.72 7.66 -8.89
N LEU A 39 2.24 8.42 -7.93
CA LEU A 39 2.30 9.88 -8.01
C LEU A 39 3.36 10.39 -9.00
N SER A 40 4.42 9.61 -9.20
CA SER A 40 5.59 10.03 -9.98
C SER A 40 5.69 9.33 -11.34
N CYS A 41 4.77 8.41 -11.67
CA CYS A 41 4.80 7.70 -12.94
C CYS A 41 3.39 7.25 -13.35
N ASN A 42 3.16 7.09 -14.67
CA ASN A 42 1.88 6.64 -15.21
C ASN A 42 1.93 5.20 -15.75
N THR A 43 3.08 4.54 -15.60
CA THR A 43 3.34 3.17 -16.08
C THR A 43 3.25 2.13 -14.96
N HIS A 44 3.04 2.56 -13.71
CA HIS A 44 2.91 1.67 -12.57
C HIS A 44 1.75 2.11 -11.68
N VAL A 45 1.22 1.17 -10.92
CA VAL A 45 0.42 1.43 -9.73
C VAL A 45 1.21 1.07 -8.49
N LYS A 46 0.91 1.72 -7.38
CA LYS A 46 1.60 1.51 -6.11
C LYS A 46 0.74 0.68 -5.19
N VAL A 47 1.37 -0.25 -4.49
CA VAL A 47 0.78 -0.98 -3.37
C VAL A 47 1.36 -0.41 -2.08
N SER A 48 0.51 0.01 -1.16
CA SER A 48 0.91 0.54 0.14
C SER A 48 0.13 -0.12 1.27
N ASP A 49 0.70 -0.16 2.48
CA ASP A 49 -0.08 -0.43 3.68
C ASP A 49 -1.10 0.71 3.87
N LEU A 50 -2.37 0.34 4.03
CA LEU A 50 -3.49 1.29 4.03
C LEU A 50 -3.47 2.20 5.26
N GLU A 51 -2.99 1.70 6.40
CA GLU A 51 -2.97 2.44 7.67
C GLU A 51 -1.86 3.49 7.71
N THR A 52 -0.68 3.15 7.17
CA THR A 52 0.52 3.99 7.25
C THR A 52 0.83 4.73 5.95
N GLY A 53 0.26 4.29 4.81
CA GLY A 53 0.62 4.76 3.48
C GLY A 53 2.01 4.32 3.02
N MET A 54 2.70 3.46 3.77
CA MET A 54 4.03 2.97 3.40
C MET A 54 3.97 2.15 2.11
N GLY A 55 4.80 2.50 1.13
CA GLY A 55 4.93 1.74 -0.11
C GLY A 55 5.57 0.36 0.12
N ILE A 56 4.94 -0.68 -0.42
CA ILE A 56 5.37 -2.07 -0.29
C ILE A 56 5.98 -2.57 -1.60
N THR A 57 5.28 -2.31 -2.70
CA THR A 57 5.70 -2.73 -4.04
C THR A 57 5.01 -1.88 -5.10
N GLU A 58 5.47 -2.03 -6.34
CA GLU A 58 4.94 -1.36 -7.51
C GLU A 58 4.60 -2.40 -8.58
N ILE A 59 3.49 -2.21 -9.26
CA ILE A 59 2.99 -3.14 -10.27
C ILE A 59 3.03 -2.42 -11.62
N PRO A 60 3.79 -2.93 -12.60
CA PRO A 60 3.81 -2.36 -13.94
C PRO A 60 2.44 -2.52 -14.60
N ILE A 61 2.00 -1.48 -15.29
CA ILE A 61 0.74 -1.46 -16.04
C ILE A 61 1.00 -1.00 -17.47
N ALA A 62 0.36 -1.67 -18.44
CA ALA A 62 0.41 -1.28 -19.84
C ALA A 62 -0.42 -0.02 -20.14
N GLY A 63 -1.21 0.45 -19.16
CA GLY A 63 -2.02 1.65 -19.24
C GLY A 63 -3.12 1.64 -18.17
N LEU A 64 -3.44 2.82 -17.62
CA LEU A 64 -4.44 2.99 -16.55
C LEU A 64 -5.89 2.64 -16.91
N PRO A 65 -6.42 2.90 -18.14
CA PRO A 65 -7.88 2.86 -18.34
C PRO A 65 -8.49 1.46 -18.56
N GLN A 66 -7.70 0.38 -18.61
CA GLN A 66 -8.22 -0.95 -18.98
C GLN A 66 -8.05 -2.05 -17.92
N ILE A 67 -7.46 -1.76 -16.77
CA ILE A 67 -7.14 -2.82 -15.81
C ILE A 67 -8.27 -3.00 -14.79
N GLN A 68 -8.83 -4.21 -14.76
CA GLN A 68 -9.83 -4.60 -13.77
C GLN A 68 -9.21 -4.66 -12.37
N SER A 69 -9.93 -4.16 -11.36
CA SER A 69 -9.48 -4.13 -9.96
C SER A 69 -9.10 -5.51 -9.43
N SER A 70 -9.83 -6.56 -9.81
CA SER A 70 -9.53 -7.96 -9.47
C SER A 70 -8.16 -8.41 -9.98
N HIS A 71 -7.79 -7.99 -11.20
CA HIS A 71 -6.49 -8.31 -11.78
C HIS A 71 -5.35 -7.61 -11.03
N LEU A 72 -5.55 -6.33 -10.65
CA LEU A 72 -4.60 -5.60 -9.82
C LEU A 72 -4.42 -6.26 -8.45
N VAL A 73 -5.50 -6.69 -7.80
CA VAL A 73 -5.42 -7.40 -6.52
C VAL A 73 -4.63 -8.70 -6.65
N SER A 74 -4.86 -9.48 -7.72
CA SER A 74 -4.11 -10.71 -7.97
C SER A 74 -2.61 -10.43 -8.13
N GLN A 75 -2.25 -9.44 -8.96
CA GLN A 75 -0.85 -9.05 -9.17
C GLN A 75 -0.21 -8.49 -7.89
N ALA A 76 -0.94 -7.71 -7.10
CA ALA A 76 -0.46 -7.17 -5.83
C ALA A 76 -0.18 -8.28 -4.82
N LYS A 77 -1.08 -9.27 -4.71
CA LYS A 77 -0.87 -10.45 -3.86
C LYS A 77 0.33 -11.26 -4.31
N ALA A 78 0.49 -11.50 -5.62
CA ALA A 78 1.64 -12.21 -6.14
C ALA A 78 2.97 -11.48 -5.84
N ALA A 79 3.00 -10.15 -6.05
CA ALA A 79 4.18 -9.32 -5.74
C ALA A 79 4.49 -9.32 -4.23
N LEU A 80 3.46 -9.27 -3.38
CA LEU A 80 3.61 -9.39 -1.93
C LEU A 80 4.16 -10.76 -1.51
N THR A 81 3.67 -11.85 -2.12
CA THR A 81 4.19 -13.19 -1.90
C THR A 81 5.67 -13.28 -2.24
N VAL A 82 6.09 -12.78 -3.42
CA VAL A 82 7.51 -12.77 -3.82
C VAL A 82 8.36 -11.96 -2.83
N LEU A 83 7.86 -10.82 -2.37
CA LEU A 83 8.55 -10.02 -1.34
C LEU A 83 8.73 -10.81 -0.04
N ILE A 84 7.67 -11.48 0.43
CA ILE A 84 7.68 -12.30 1.64
C ILE A 84 8.64 -13.49 1.49
N GLU A 85 8.64 -14.17 0.35
CA GLU A 85 9.57 -15.28 0.06
C GLU A 85 11.02 -14.80 0.03
N THR A 86 11.27 -13.60 -0.50
CA THR A 86 12.61 -13.03 -0.63
C THR A 86 13.16 -12.50 0.70
N ARG A 87 12.31 -11.91 1.54
CA ARG A 87 12.74 -11.19 2.76
C ARG A 87 12.42 -11.94 4.05
N GLY A 88 11.54 -12.93 4.00
CA GLY A 88 10.98 -13.62 5.15
C GLY A 88 9.74 -12.93 5.72
N ALA A 89 8.71 -13.70 6.04
CA ALA A 89 7.44 -13.20 6.56
C ALA A 89 7.60 -12.39 7.86
N GLU A 90 8.42 -12.88 8.79
CA GLU A 90 8.69 -12.20 10.07
C GLU A 90 9.32 -10.81 9.87
N ALA A 91 10.32 -10.71 8.99
CA ALA A 91 10.98 -9.44 8.71
C ALA A 91 10.02 -8.42 8.08
N VAL A 92 9.21 -8.86 7.11
CA VAL A 92 8.19 -8.01 6.48
C VAL A 92 7.15 -7.55 7.51
N ALA A 93 6.61 -8.47 8.30
CA ALA A 93 5.64 -8.14 9.35
C ALA A 93 6.21 -7.18 10.39
N GLN A 94 7.47 -7.36 10.81
CA GLN A 94 8.12 -6.48 11.77
C GLN A 94 8.27 -5.05 11.24
N VAL A 95 8.63 -4.89 9.97
CA VAL A 95 8.69 -3.56 9.33
C VAL A 95 7.32 -2.92 9.31
N LEU A 96 6.26 -3.65 8.92
CA LEU A 96 4.90 -3.11 8.89
C LEU A 96 4.43 -2.68 10.29
N LYS A 97 4.62 -3.54 11.30
CA LYS A 97 4.32 -3.23 12.71
C LYS A 97 5.06 -1.99 13.21
N ASN A 98 6.37 -1.89 12.95
CA ASN A 98 7.16 -0.74 13.38
C ASN A 98 6.67 0.57 12.73
N ASN A 99 6.26 0.52 11.47
CA ASN A 99 5.70 1.69 10.80
C ASN A 99 4.32 2.07 11.36
N ARG A 100 3.46 1.10 11.68
CA ARG A 100 2.18 1.35 12.36
C ARG A 100 2.39 2.00 13.72
N LEU A 101 3.30 1.47 14.53
CA LEU A 101 3.65 2.04 15.82
C LEU A 101 4.20 3.47 15.67
N SER A 102 5.10 3.68 14.71
CA SER A 102 5.65 5.02 14.45
C SER A 102 4.56 6.00 14.03
N ALA A 103 3.64 5.58 13.15
CA ALA A 103 2.51 6.39 12.74
C ALA A 103 1.56 6.68 13.91
N GLN A 104 1.35 5.72 14.82
CA GLN A 104 0.55 5.94 16.03
C GLN A 104 1.22 6.98 16.94
N VAL A 105 2.49 6.82 17.28
CA VAL A 105 3.24 7.78 18.13
C VAL A 105 3.25 9.18 17.51
N LEU A 106 3.43 9.30 16.21
CA LEU A 106 3.49 10.60 15.52
C LEU A 106 2.10 11.23 15.32
N ASN A 107 1.05 10.41 15.16
CA ASN A 107 -0.33 10.86 14.96
C ASN A 107 -1.17 10.82 16.23
N GLU A 108 -0.58 10.52 17.39
CA GLU A 108 -1.19 10.77 18.69
C GLU A 108 -1.52 12.26 18.75
N ARG A 109 -2.76 12.57 18.37
CA ARG A 109 -3.41 13.84 18.64
C ARG A 109 -3.18 14.10 20.11
N THR A 110 -2.58 15.24 20.39
CA THR A 110 -2.65 15.89 21.68
C THR A 110 -4.13 15.91 22.09
N VAL A 111 -4.52 14.97 22.95
CA VAL A 111 -5.76 15.07 23.72
C VAL A 111 -5.36 15.64 25.06
N HIS A 112 -4.96 16.92 25.04
CA HIS A 112 -4.86 17.77 26.22
C HIS A 112 -5.60 19.06 25.92
#